data_AF-A0A352S0A5-F1
#
_entry.id   AF-A0A352S0A5-F1
#
_cell.length_a   1.000
_cell.length_b   1.000
_cell.length_c   1.000
_cell.angle_alpha   90.00
_cell.angle_beta   90.00
_cell.angle_gamma   90.00
#
_symmetry.space_group_name_H-M   'P 1'
#
loop_
_entity.id
_entity.type
_entity.pdbx_description
1 polymer ?
#
loop_
_entity_poly.entity_id
_entity_poly.type
_entity_poly.pdbx_seq_one_letter_code
_entity_poly.pdbx_strand_id
1 'polypeptide(L)'
;WPDGWTQDDIANAIREKLKAIPGVQIVMAQPISDRVDEMVSGVRSDIAVKIFGDDLETLRDLAGQIARVAGGIQGSQDIRIER
;
A
#
# COMPACT_ATOMS: atom_id res chain seq x y z
N TRP A 1 21.66 21.20 -16.03
CA TRP A 1 20.26 21.53 -16.37
C TRP A 1 20.28 22.78 -17.22
N PRO A 2 19.35 22.95 -18.18
CA PRO A 2 19.23 24.22 -18.88
C PRO A 2 18.91 25.35 -17.89
N ASP A 3 19.39 26.56 -18.19
CA ASP A 3 19.20 27.70 -17.29
C ASP A 3 17.71 28.01 -17.12
N GLY A 4 17.33 28.34 -15.88
CA GLY A 4 15.95 28.67 -15.50
C GLY A 4 15.04 27.48 -15.21
N TRP A 5 15.54 26.24 -15.27
CA TRP A 5 14.72 25.06 -14.99
C TRP A 5 14.43 24.89 -13.49
N THR A 6 13.17 24.67 -13.18
CA THR A 6 12.68 24.28 -11.86
C THR A 6 12.70 22.76 -11.70
N GLN A 7 12.50 22.29 -10.46
CA GLN A 7 12.38 20.87 -10.18
C GLN A 7 11.19 20.21 -10.93
N ASP A 8 10.11 20.95 -11.17
CA ASP A 8 8.96 20.46 -11.91
C ASP A 8 9.27 20.32 -13.41
N ASP A 9 10.03 21.25 -13.99
CA ASP A 9 10.49 21.16 -15.38
C ASP A 9 11.32 19.90 -15.60
N ILE A 10 12.19 19.61 -14.64
CA ILE A 10 13.02 18.40 -14.61
C ILE A 10 12.14 17.14 -14.54
N ALA A 11 11.21 17.09 -13.59
CA ALA A 11 10.34 15.94 -13.38
C ALA A 11 9.47 15.66 -14.62
N ASN A 12 8.96 16.71 -15.28
CA ASN A 12 8.16 16.60 -16.48
C ASN A 12 8.98 16.12 -17.69
N ALA A 13 10.20 16.64 -17.89
CA ALA A 13 11.08 16.17 -18.95
C ALA A 13 11.44 14.68 -18.80
N ILE A 14 11.61 14.20 -17.56
CA ILE A 14 11.83 12.78 -17.27
C ILE A 14 10.58 11.96 -17.59
N ARG A 15 9.38 12.40 -17.15
CA ARG A 15 8.11 11.72 -17.45
C ARG A 15 7.90 11.56 -18.95
N GLU A 16 8.12 12.60 -19.75
CA GLU A 16 7.91 12.56 -21.20
C GLU A 16 8.81 11.53 -21.89
N LYS A 17 10.09 11.44 -21.51
CA LYS A 17 11.01 10.43 -22.08
C LYS A 17 10.60 9.01 -21.72
N LEU A 18 10.03 8.84 -20.53
CA LEU A 18 9.68 7.57 -19.95
C LEU A 18 8.31 7.03 -20.43
N LYS A 19 7.42 7.90 -20.94
CA LYS A 19 6.15 7.52 -21.60
C LYS A 19 6.33 6.62 -22.82
N ALA A 20 7.51 6.64 -23.44
CA ALA A 20 7.82 5.81 -24.61
C ALA A 20 7.96 4.31 -24.27
N ILE A 21 7.92 3.92 -22.99
CA ILE A 21 8.03 2.54 -22.54
C ILE A 21 6.63 1.93 -22.40
N PRO A 22 6.16 1.10 -23.35
CA PRO A 22 4.85 0.49 -23.27
C PRO A 22 4.77 -0.49 -22.09
N GLY A 23 3.66 -0.43 -21.35
CA GLY A 23 3.36 -1.37 -20.26
C GLY A 23 3.96 -1.01 -18.89
N VAL A 24 4.63 0.14 -18.74
CA VAL A 24 5.20 0.57 -17.46
C VAL A 24 4.47 1.82 -16.95
N GLN A 25 3.93 1.73 -15.73
CA GLN A 25 3.40 2.89 -15.02
C GLN A 25 4.52 3.50 -14.18
N ILE A 26 4.90 4.73 -14.50
CA ILE A 26 6.05 5.40 -13.87
C ILE A 26 5.54 6.45 -12.90
N VAL A 27 5.82 6.22 -11.62
CA VAL A 27 5.50 7.13 -10.53
C VAL A 27 6.76 7.89 -10.17
N MET A 28 6.71 9.22 -10.27
CA MET A 28 7.80 10.11 -9.85
C MET A 28 7.46 10.66 -8.47
N ALA A 29 8.28 10.33 -7.48
CA ALA A 29 8.14 10.81 -6.11
C ALA A 29 9.49 11.37 -5.60
N GLN A 30 9.41 12.28 -4.63
CA GLN A 30 10.61 12.72 -3.90
C GLN A 30 10.88 11.74 -2.76
N PRO A 31 12.13 11.30 -2.51
CA PRO A 31 12.41 10.27 -1.50
C PRO A 31 11.89 10.56 -0.09
N ILE A 32 11.78 11.83 0.30
CA ILE A 32 11.22 12.22 1.60
C ILE A 32 9.70 12.11 1.58
N SER A 33 9.04 12.67 0.56
CA SER A 33 7.58 12.54 0.38
C SER A 33 7.17 11.08 0.23
N ASP A 34 7.92 10.29 -0.54
CA ASP A 34 7.69 8.86 -0.72
C ASP A 34 7.82 8.10 0.61
N ARG A 35 8.83 8.43 1.42
CA ARG A 35 8.97 7.86 2.77
C ARG A 35 7.90 8.32 3.74
N VAL A 36 7.38 9.54 3.59
CA VAL A 36 6.24 10.04 4.37
C VAL A 36 4.97 9.34 3.92
N ASP A 37 4.75 9.19 2.62
CA ASP A 37 3.63 8.48 2.03
C ASP A 37 3.68 7.00 2.40
N GLU A 38 4.84 6.36 2.43
CA GLU A 38 5.05 4.98 2.90
C GLU A 38 4.84 4.85 4.42
N MET A 39 5.19 5.88 5.18
CA MET A 39 4.96 5.95 6.63
C MET A 39 3.48 6.19 6.96
N VAL A 40 2.77 6.96 6.13
CA VAL A 40 1.34 7.28 6.25
C VAL A 40 0.47 6.15 5.69
N SER A 41 0.86 5.56 4.56
CA SER A 41 0.20 4.41 3.94
C SER A 41 0.57 3.10 4.64
N GLY A 42 1.47 3.14 5.63
CA GLY A 42 2.09 1.99 6.27
C GLY A 42 1.08 0.86 6.39
N VAL A 43 1.28 -0.23 5.63
CA VAL A 43 0.39 -1.38 5.72
C VAL A 43 0.68 -2.06 7.04
N ARG A 44 0.08 -1.50 8.09
CA ARG A 44 0.02 -1.97 9.45
C ARG A 44 -1.44 -1.82 9.80
N SER A 45 -2.16 -2.93 9.80
CA SER A 45 -3.57 -2.94 10.21
C SER A 45 -3.69 -2.20 11.55
N ASP A 46 -4.56 -1.20 11.62
CA ASP A 46 -4.81 -0.44 12.85
C ASP A 46 -5.24 -1.36 14.00
N ILE A 47 -5.84 -2.51 13.65
CA ILE A 47 -6.31 -3.55 14.56
C ILE A 47 -5.81 -4.91 14.05
N ALA A 48 -5.22 -5.70 14.95
CA ALA A 48 -4.78 -7.07 14.68
C ALA A 48 -5.42 -8.06 15.66
N VAL A 49 -5.86 -9.20 15.14
CA VAL A 49 -6.45 -10.29 15.93
C VAL A 49 -5.60 -11.55 15.75
N LYS A 50 -5.08 -12.09 16.86
CA LYS A 50 -4.19 -13.26 16.86
C LYS A 50 -4.88 -14.44 17.54
N ILE A 51 -4.90 -15.57 16.84
CA ILE A 51 -5.55 -16.81 17.29
C ILE A 51 -4.44 -17.84 17.55
N PHE A 52 -4.52 -18.55 18.68
CA PHE A 52 -3.54 -19.55 19.07
C PHE A 52 -4.23 -20.91 19.22
N GLY A 53 -3.55 -21.97 18.77
CA GLY A 53 -4.03 -23.34 18.84
C GLY A 53 -3.12 -24.27 18.03
N ASP A 54 -3.38 -25.56 18.15
CA ASP A 54 -2.51 -26.58 17.56
C ASP A 54 -2.97 -27.03 16.17
N ASP A 55 -4.24 -26.78 15.81
CA ASP A 55 -4.83 -27.18 14.54
C ASP A 55 -4.99 -25.99 13.57
N LEU A 56 -4.20 -25.99 12.50
CA LEU A 56 -4.17 -24.92 11.51
C LEU A 56 -5.48 -24.80 10.72
N GLU A 57 -6.21 -25.90 10.49
CA GLU A 57 -7.47 -25.88 9.75
C GLU A 57 -8.55 -25.16 10.56
N THR A 58 -8.70 -25.52 11.83
CA THR A 58 -9.60 -24.84 12.77
C THR A 58 -9.23 -23.36 12.93
N LEU A 59 -7.94 -23.03 13.04
CA LEU A 59 -7.49 -21.65 13.17
C LEU A 59 -7.84 -20.80 11.94
N ARG A 60 -7.71 -21.37 10.74
CA ARG A 60 -8.07 -20.70 9.49
C ARG A 60 -9.57 -20.44 9.40
N ASP A 61 -10.37 -21.42 9.79
CA ASP A 61 -11.83 -21.29 9.79
C ASP A 61 -12.31 -20.23 10.79
N LEU A 62 -11.67 -20.16 11.97
CA LEU A 62 -11.92 -19.10 12.94
C LEU A 62 -11.51 -17.72 12.40
N ALA A 63 -10.34 -17.60 11.77
CA ALA A 63 -9.89 -16.34 11.17
C ALA A 63 -10.87 -15.85 10.09
N GLY A 64 -11.41 -16.77 9.29
CA GLY A 64 -12.46 -16.47 8.31
C GLY A 64 -13.76 -15.98 8.94
N GLN A 65 -14.17 -16.55 10.08
CA GLN A 65 -15.34 -16.09 10.83
C GLN A 65 -15.13 -14.67 11.38
N ILE A 66 -13.96 -14.40 11.95
CA ILE A 66 -13.60 -13.09 12.50
C ILE A 66 -13.59 -12.04 11.40
N ALA A 67 -13.01 -12.35 10.24
CA ALA A 67 -13.01 -11.44 9.09
C ALA A 67 -14.42 -11.08 8.61
N ARG A 68 -15.36 -12.04 8.59
CA ARG A 68 -16.76 -11.78 8.23
C ARG A 68 -17.45 -10.83 9.21
N VAL A 69 -17.23 -11.02 10.51
CA VAL A 69 -17.79 -10.15 11.54
C VAL A 69 -17.17 -8.77 11.48
N ALA A 70 -15.84 -8.69 11.40
CA ALA A 70 -15.11 -7.43 11.29
C ALA A 70 -15.50 -6.63 10.03
N GLY A 71 -15.83 -7.31 8.92
CA GLY A 71 -16.28 -6.66 7.69
C GLY A 71 -17.65 -5.99 7.80
N GLY A 72 -18.47 -6.38 8.78
CA GLY A 72 -19.75 -5.75 9.06
C GLY A 72 -19.69 -4.51 9.95
N ILE A 73 -18.52 -4.19 10.51
CA ILE A 73 -18.35 -3.04 11.41
C ILE A 73 -18.15 -1.78 10.57
N GLN A 74 -18.96 -0.75 10.82
CA GLN A 74 -18.83 0.53 10.13
C GLN A 74 -17.44 1.14 10.39
N GLY A 75 -16.73 1.48 9.31
CA GLY A 75 -15.34 1.99 9.38
C GLY A 75 -14.26 0.91 9.20
N SER A 76 -14.65 -0.36 9.08
CA SER A 76 -13.77 -1.46 8.70
C SER A 76 -13.30 -1.29 7.24
N GLN A 77 -11.99 -1.20 7.03
CA GLN A 77 -11.35 -1.18 5.71
C GLN A 77 -10.16 -2.15 5.69
N ASP A 78 -9.88 -2.74 4.52
CA ASP A 78 -8.69 -3.55 4.24
C ASP A 78 -8.43 -4.77 5.16
N ILE A 79 -9.47 -5.57 5.43
CA ILE A 79 -9.32 -6.83 6.20
C ILE A 79 -8.49 -7.86 5.43
N ARG A 80 -7.39 -8.33 6.04
CA ARG A 80 -6.55 -9.41 5.52
C ARG A 80 -6.41 -10.53 6.55
N ILE A 81 -6.49 -11.77 6.07
CA ILE A 81 -6.15 -12.98 6.85
C ILE A 81 -4.76 -13.42 6.38
N GLU A 82 -3.78 -13.43 7.28
CA GLU A 82 -2.48 -14.05 7.01
C GLU A 82 -2.58 -15.58 7.02
N ARG A 83 -1.80 -16.24 6.15
CA ARG A 83 -1.76 -17.71 5.99
C ARG A 83 -0.62 -18.31 6.77
#